data_AF-A0A7W6TWM4-F1
#
_entry.id   AF-A0A7W6TWM4-F1
#
_cell.length_a   1.000
_cell.length_b   1.000
_cell.length_c   1.000
_cell.angle_alpha   90.00
_cell.angle_beta   90.00
_cell.angle_gamma   90.00
#
_symmetry.space_group_name_H-M   'P 1'
#
loop_
_entity.id
_entity.type
_entity.pdbx_description
1 polymer ?
#
loop_
_entity_poly.entity_id
_entity_poly.type
_entity_poly.pdbx_seq_one_letter_code
_entity_poly.pdbx_strand_id
1 'polypeptide(L)'
;MEPPLPWRKTATPVRSSAPLFQQAIGAFSIFRPTYRTLTADRPAFVWTGDLSTMSSIEKIALFIDGSNLHATSKALGFDIDYRRLLGEFQSRGVLLRAFYYTTLIENQEYSSIRPLIDWLDYNGYTVVTKLTKEFVDATTGRRKVKGSMDVDLAVSAMELAKHVDQIVLFSGDGDFRSLVEALQRRGVRVTVVSTLSTQPPMVADDLRRQADVFIDLAELRQKVGRDPVDRPGSREMRQSPQFLARGAINRGDPVE
;
A
#
# COMPACT_ATOMS: atom_id res chain seq x y z
N MET A 1 -23.76 49.04 27.07
CA MET A 1 -22.29 48.97 27.10
C MET A 1 -21.90 47.51 27.04
N GLU A 2 -21.57 47.01 25.85
CA GLU A 2 -20.96 45.69 25.67
C GLU A 2 -19.42 45.85 25.64
N PRO A 3 -18.64 44.95 26.26
CA PRO A 3 -17.19 44.92 26.08
C PRO A 3 -16.80 44.13 24.81
N PRO A 4 -15.72 44.50 24.10
CA PRO A 4 -15.34 43.90 22.82
C PRO A 4 -14.60 42.56 22.96
N LEU A 5 -14.85 41.65 22.02
CA LEU A 5 -14.19 40.33 21.89
C LEU A 5 -12.74 40.45 21.38
N PRO A 6 -11.74 39.76 21.96
CA PRO A 6 -10.34 39.93 21.58
C PRO A 6 -9.76 38.71 20.86
N TRP A 7 -9.90 38.60 19.52
CA TRP A 7 -8.84 38.02 18.65
C TRP A 7 -9.31 37.89 17.18
N ARG A 8 -9.03 38.91 16.36
CA ARG A 8 -8.90 38.75 14.89
C ARG A 8 -7.42 38.91 14.57
N LYS A 9 -6.77 37.86 14.04
CA LYS A 9 -5.42 37.99 13.46
C LYS A 9 -5.55 38.47 12.02
N THR A 10 -5.10 39.70 11.78
CA THR A 10 -4.88 40.29 10.47
C THR A 10 -3.60 39.71 9.86
N ALA A 11 -3.69 39.20 8.62
CA ALA A 11 -2.54 38.74 7.86
C ALA A 11 -1.89 39.94 7.14
N THR A 12 -0.62 40.21 7.44
CA THR A 12 0.23 41.13 6.68
C THR A 12 1.06 40.34 5.67
N PRO A 13 1.16 40.77 4.40
CA PRO A 13 2.02 40.13 3.42
C PRO A 13 3.47 40.63 3.56
N VAL A 14 4.40 39.72 3.84
CA VAL A 14 5.85 40.01 3.80
C VAL A 14 6.35 39.83 2.37
N ARG A 15 6.98 40.88 1.83
CA ARG A 15 7.53 40.97 0.47
C ARG A 15 9.05 40.75 0.53
N SER A 16 9.55 39.93 -0.40
CA SER A 16 10.86 40.01 -1.08
C SER A 16 12.17 39.90 -0.28
N SER A 17 12.98 38.90 -0.63
CA SER A 17 14.34 39.15 -1.16
C SER A 17 14.96 37.87 -1.75
N ALA A 18 15.38 37.95 -3.01
CA ALA A 18 16.26 36.99 -3.68
C ALA A 18 17.69 37.55 -3.69
N PRO A 19 18.74 36.70 -3.62
CA PRO A 19 20.06 37.12 -4.03
C PRO A 19 20.43 36.56 -5.41
N LEU A 20 21.03 37.47 -6.18
CA LEU A 20 21.75 37.30 -7.43
C LEU A 20 22.97 36.37 -7.25
N PHE A 21 23.19 35.44 -8.18
CA PHE A 21 24.53 35.05 -8.57
C PHE A 21 24.57 34.83 -10.09
N GLN A 22 25.41 35.63 -10.74
CA GLN A 22 25.65 35.64 -12.17
C GLN A 22 27.11 35.21 -12.40
N GLN A 23 27.32 34.57 -13.56
CA GLN A 23 28.57 34.31 -14.28
C GLN A 23 29.31 32.98 -14.04
N ALA A 24 29.21 32.11 -15.05
CA ALA A 24 30.37 31.73 -15.85
C ALA A 24 29.92 31.52 -17.31
N ILE A 25 30.55 32.27 -18.22
CA ILE A 25 30.38 32.25 -19.68
C ILE A 25 31.35 31.22 -20.24
N GLY A 26 30.88 30.39 -21.18
CA GLY A 26 31.71 29.43 -21.92
C GLY A 26 31.02 28.97 -23.20
N ALA A 27 31.27 29.73 -24.27
CA ALA A 27 31.00 29.53 -25.69
C ALA A 27 30.49 28.16 -26.16
N PHE A 28 29.46 28.16 -27.02
CA PHE A 28 29.52 27.44 -28.30
C PHE A 28 28.58 28.05 -29.35
N SER A 29 29.04 27.93 -30.59
CA SER A 29 28.71 28.76 -31.73
C SER A 29 27.29 28.61 -32.26
N ILE A 30 26.83 29.72 -32.81
CA ILE A 30 25.60 29.96 -33.56
C ILE A 30 25.55 28.98 -34.75
N PHE A 31 24.53 28.13 -34.83
CA PHE A 31 24.13 27.45 -36.05
C PHE A 31 22.67 27.82 -36.35
N ARG A 32 22.48 28.76 -37.28
CA ARG A 32 21.15 29.07 -37.84
C ARG A 32 20.71 27.89 -38.69
N PRO A 33 19.55 27.26 -38.46
CA PRO A 33 18.99 26.35 -39.43
C PRO A 33 18.38 27.17 -40.57
N THR A 34 19.02 27.12 -41.73
CA THR A 34 18.40 27.46 -43.02
C THR A 34 17.17 26.58 -43.21
N TYR A 35 16.00 27.19 -43.35
CA TYR A 35 14.78 26.51 -43.77
C TYR A 35 14.99 25.99 -45.20
N ARG A 36 15.21 24.69 -45.33
CA ARG A 36 15.15 23.99 -46.61
C ARG A 36 13.70 23.61 -46.85
N THR A 37 13.10 24.23 -47.85
CA THR A 37 11.82 23.82 -48.43
C THR A 37 11.95 22.37 -48.88
N LEU A 38 11.40 21.44 -48.10
CA LEU A 38 11.17 20.07 -48.53
C LEU A 38 9.78 20.04 -49.17
N THR A 39 9.80 19.72 -50.45
CA THR A 39 8.66 19.45 -51.31
C THR A 39 7.65 18.53 -50.63
N ALA A 40 6.39 18.96 -50.69
CA ALA A 40 5.22 18.17 -50.33
C ALA A 40 5.20 16.89 -51.17
N ASP A 41 5.41 15.73 -50.52
CA ASP A 41 4.91 14.42 -50.96
C ASP A 41 5.23 13.36 -49.91
N ARG A 42 4.59 13.50 -48.74
CA ARG A 42 4.37 12.36 -47.83
C ARG A 42 2.88 12.22 -47.65
N PRO A 43 2.28 11.04 -47.94
CA PRO A 43 0.87 10.84 -47.66
C PRO A 43 0.69 11.04 -46.15
N ALA A 44 -0.26 11.91 -45.79
CA ALA A 44 -0.73 11.99 -44.42
C ALA A 44 -1.15 10.58 -44.01
N PHE A 45 -0.55 10.04 -42.96
CA PHE A 45 -0.98 8.78 -42.38
C PHE A 45 -2.34 9.04 -41.73
N VAL A 46 -3.40 8.89 -42.52
CA VAL A 46 -4.77 8.97 -42.04
C VAL A 46 -5.03 7.69 -41.26
N TRP A 47 -4.99 7.80 -39.93
CA TRP A 47 -5.38 6.72 -39.04
C TRP A 47 -6.89 6.51 -39.19
N THR A 48 -7.30 5.55 -40.02
CA THR A 48 -8.70 5.09 -40.16
C THR A 48 -9.05 4.04 -39.11
N GLY A 49 -8.49 4.17 -37.90
CA GLY A 49 -8.92 3.38 -36.76
C GLY A 49 -10.20 3.99 -36.19
N ASP A 50 -11.15 3.13 -35.85
CA ASP A 50 -12.29 3.55 -35.05
C ASP A 50 -11.80 4.06 -33.68
N LEU A 51 -12.09 5.31 -33.32
CA LEU A 51 -11.80 5.85 -31.98
C LEU A 51 -12.57 5.11 -30.88
N SER A 52 -13.54 4.25 -31.22
CA SER A 52 -14.33 3.48 -30.25
C SER A 52 -13.55 2.38 -29.52
N THR A 53 -12.33 2.04 -29.96
CA THR A 53 -11.59 0.89 -29.42
C THR A 53 -10.21 1.24 -28.83
N MET A 54 -10.01 2.47 -28.35
CA MET A 54 -9.15 2.61 -27.17
C MET A 54 -10.00 2.19 -25.97
N SER A 55 -10.04 0.89 -25.66
CA SER A 55 -10.54 0.45 -24.36
C SER A 55 -9.80 1.29 -23.32
N SER A 56 -10.48 2.23 -22.68
CA SER A 56 -9.88 3.07 -21.65
C SER A 56 -9.30 2.13 -20.61
N ILE A 57 -7.98 2.03 -20.54
CA ILE A 57 -7.34 1.12 -19.59
C ILE A 57 -7.78 1.57 -18.20
N GLU A 58 -8.48 0.67 -17.48
CA GLU A 58 -9.13 0.97 -16.21
C GLU A 58 -8.08 1.45 -15.19
N LYS A 59 -8.30 2.62 -14.59
CA LYS A 59 -7.43 3.18 -13.55
C LYS A 59 -7.85 2.62 -12.20
N ILE A 60 -6.95 1.88 -11.57
CA ILE A 60 -7.20 1.14 -10.33
C ILE A 60 -6.45 1.82 -9.18
N ALA A 61 -7.06 1.87 -8.01
CA ALA A 61 -6.36 2.14 -6.75
C ALA A 61 -6.66 1.07 -5.71
N LEU A 62 -5.63 0.68 -4.95
CA LEU A 62 -5.76 -0.27 -3.84
C LEU A 62 -5.77 0.47 -2.51
N PHE A 63 -6.69 0.09 -1.63
CA PHE A 63 -6.76 0.54 -0.24
C PHE A 63 -6.68 -0.68 0.65
N ILE A 64 -5.55 -0.85 1.33
CA ILE A 64 -5.26 -2.04 2.13
C ILE A 64 -5.29 -1.69 3.61
N ASP A 65 -6.27 -2.24 4.33
CA ASP A 65 -6.22 -2.29 5.79
C ASP A 65 -5.25 -3.40 6.20
N GLY A 66 -4.06 -2.99 6.63
CA GLY A 66 -2.99 -3.92 6.98
C GLY A 66 -3.35 -4.85 8.13
N SER A 67 -4.18 -4.38 9.09
CA SER A 67 -4.58 -5.18 10.23
C SER A 67 -5.57 -6.28 9.81
N ASN A 68 -6.56 -5.92 9.00
CA ASN A 68 -7.58 -6.84 8.52
C ASN A 68 -7.02 -7.83 7.49
N LEU A 69 -6.16 -7.36 6.56
CA LEU A 69 -5.48 -8.22 5.60
C LEU A 69 -4.54 -9.23 6.28
N HIS A 70 -3.79 -8.80 7.30
CA HIS A 70 -2.93 -9.69 8.06
C HIS A 70 -3.74 -10.76 8.81
N ALA A 71 -4.81 -10.36 9.50
CA ALA A 71 -5.69 -11.30 10.20
C ALA A 71 -6.32 -12.32 9.22
N THR A 72 -6.78 -11.86 8.06
CA THR A 72 -7.41 -12.69 7.03
C THR A 72 -6.44 -13.70 6.43
N SER A 73 -5.25 -13.26 6.00
CA SER A 73 -4.22 -14.14 5.43
C SER A 73 -3.72 -15.18 6.45
N LYS A 74 -3.55 -14.78 7.71
CA LYS A 74 -3.23 -15.69 8.81
C LYS A 74 -4.31 -16.75 9.03
N ALA A 75 -5.58 -16.36 9.01
CA ALA A 75 -6.69 -17.31 9.12
C ALA A 75 -6.76 -18.31 7.96
N LEU A 76 -6.37 -17.87 6.75
CA LEU A 76 -6.24 -18.73 5.56
C LEU A 76 -4.94 -19.55 5.51
N GLY A 77 -4.01 -19.35 6.45
CA GLY A 77 -2.78 -20.13 6.57
C GLY A 77 -1.73 -19.84 5.49
N PHE A 78 -1.72 -18.64 4.90
CA PHE A 78 -0.67 -18.24 3.95
C PHE A 78 -0.19 -16.81 4.14
N ASP A 79 1.04 -16.56 3.70
CA ASP A 79 1.64 -15.23 3.75
C ASP A 79 1.52 -14.56 2.40
N ILE A 80 1.23 -13.25 2.40
CA ILE A 80 1.10 -12.47 1.16
C ILE A 80 2.49 -12.06 0.66
N ASP A 81 2.71 -12.27 -0.63
CA ASP A 81 3.77 -11.63 -1.40
C ASP A 81 3.20 -10.33 -1.97
N TYR A 82 3.55 -9.21 -1.33
CA TYR A 82 3.07 -7.89 -1.73
C TYR A 82 3.59 -7.46 -3.11
N ARG A 83 4.73 -8.00 -3.57
CA ARG A 83 5.21 -7.73 -4.94
C ARG A 83 4.29 -8.39 -5.96
N ARG A 84 3.92 -9.64 -5.71
CA ARG A 84 2.96 -10.37 -6.55
C ARG A 84 1.56 -9.74 -6.47
N LEU A 85 1.16 -9.25 -5.30
CA LEU A 85 -0.11 -8.54 -5.14
C LEU A 85 -0.16 -7.28 -6.01
N LEU A 86 0.88 -6.43 -6.02
CA LEU A 86 0.94 -5.30 -6.96
C LEU A 86 0.88 -5.77 -8.41
N GLY A 87 1.67 -6.78 -8.77
CA GLY A 87 1.71 -7.33 -10.13
C GLY A 87 0.34 -7.85 -10.60
N GLU A 88 -0.41 -8.51 -9.72
CA GLU A 88 -1.74 -9.03 -10.04
C GLU A 88 -2.71 -7.90 -10.43
N PHE A 89 -2.71 -6.78 -9.70
CA PHE A 89 -3.60 -5.65 -10.02
C PHE A 89 -3.07 -4.74 -11.12
N GLN A 90 -1.75 -4.67 -11.32
CA GLN A 90 -1.13 -4.04 -12.49
C GLN A 90 -1.46 -4.77 -13.79
N SER A 91 -1.65 -6.10 -13.74
CA SER A 91 -2.05 -6.86 -14.93
C SER A 91 -3.51 -6.64 -15.35
N ARG A 92 -4.33 -6.07 -14.47
CA ARG A 92 -5.76 -5.82 -14.69
C ARG A 92 -6.06 -4.42 -15.21
N GLY A 93 -5.14 -3.47 -15.06
CA GLY A 93 -5.33 -2.08 -15.47
C GLY A 93 -4.16 -1.18 -15.07
N VAL A 94 -4.33 0.13 -15.20
CA VAL A 94 -3.34 1.12 -14.75
C VAL A 94 -3.49 1.29 -13.24
N LEU A 95 -2.60 0.65 -12.48
CA LEU A 95 -2.54 0.83 -11.03
C LEU A 95 -1.95 2.21 -10.70
N LEU A 96 -2.80 3.17 -10.31
CA LEU A 96 -2.37 4.54 -9.98
C LEU A 96 -1.68 4.64 -8.62
N ARG A 97 -2.26 4.00 -7.61
CA ARG A 97 -1.80 4.05 -6.21
C ARG A 97 -2.17 2.76 -5.48
N ALA A 98 -1.31 2.35 -4.56
CA ALA A 98 -1.61 1.29 -3.61
C ALA A 98 -1.30 1.81 -2.20
N PHE A 99 -2.33 2.04 -1.39
CA PHE A 99 -2.19 2.51 -0.02
C PHE A 99 -2.20 1.35 0.95
N TYR A 100 -1.29 1.38 1.92
CA TYR A 100 -1.25 0.42 3.03
C TYR A 100 -1.40 1.17 4.36
N TYR A 101 -2.50 0.90 5.06
CA TYR A 101 -2.84 1.54 6.32
C TYR A 101 -2.48 0.65 7.49
N THR A 102 -1.72 1.18 8.45
CA THR A 102 -1.35 0.42 9.63
C THR A 102 -1.09 1.30 10.85
N THR A 103 -1.28 0.76 12.04
CA THR A 103 -0.96 1.44 13.30
C THR A 103 0.36 0.94 13.86
N LEU A 104 1.14 1.88 14.41
CA LEU A 104 2.40 1.61 15.07
C LEU A 104 2.27 1.90 16.56
N ILE A 105 2.87 1.06 17.39
CA ILE A 105 2.86 1.23 18.84
C ILE A 105 4.06 2.11 19.22
N GLU A 106 3.82 3.27 19.84
CA GLU A 106 4.86 4.28 20.15
C GLU A 106 6.01 3.72 21.02
N ASN A 107 5.69 2.85 21.99
CA ASN A 107 6.62 2.44 23.05
C ASN A 107 7.34 1.10 22.77
N GLN A 108 7.28 0.58 21.55
CA GLN A 108 8.06 -0.60 21.15
C GLN A 108 9.18 -0.15 20.21
N GLU A 109 10.41 -0.07 20.72
CA GLU A 109 11.62 0.28 19.94
C GLU A 109 11.77 -0.61 18.68
N TYR A 110 11.29 -1.85 18.75
CA TYR A 110 11.20 -2.78 17.63
C TYR A 110 9.76 -3.25 17.42
N SER A 111 9.01 -2.53 16.58
CA SER A 111 7.75 -3.07 16.07
C SER A 111 8.05 -4.04 14.93
N SER A 112 7.58 -5.29 15.04
CA SER A 112 7.82 -6.37 14.09
C SER A 112 7.32 -6.08 12.67
N ILE A 113 6.46 -5.06 12.51
CA ILE A 113 5.94 -4.62 11.21
C ILE A 113 6.84 -3.59 10.50
N ARG A 114 7.81 -2.96 11.17
CA ARG A 114 8.70 -1.95 10.56
C ARG A 114 9.43 -2.47 9.31
N PRO A 115 10.04 -3.68 9.30
CA PRO A 115 10.67 -4.20 8.09
C PRO A 115 9.70 -4.37 6.92
N LEU A 116 8.42 -4.69 7.20
CA LEU A 116 7.40 -4.76 6.17
C LEU A 116 7.05 -3.37 5.65
N ILE A 117 6.91 -2.37 6.53
CA ILE A 117 6.65 -0.98 6.14
C ILE A 117 7.75 -0.44 5.24
N ASP A 118 9.01 -0.61 5.65
CA ASP A 118 10.16 -0.13 4.87
C ASP A 118 10.20 -0.80 3.50
N TRP A 119 9.93 -2.11 3.44
CA TRP A 119 9.84 -2.84 2.19
C TRP A 119 8.69 -2.32 1.31
N LEU A 120 7.50 -2.08 1.87
CA LEU A 120 6.33 -1.60 1.13
C LEU A 120 6.58 -0.22 0.51
N ASP A 121 7.09 0.71 1.31
CA ASP A 121 7.37 2.09 0.89
C ASP A 121 8.41 2.12 -0.24
N TYR A 122 9.44 1.27 -0.15
CA TYR A 122 10.44 1.13 -1.21
C TYR A 122 9.90 0.46 -2.49
N ASN A 123 8.88 -0.40 -2.38
CA ASN A 123 8.38 -1.23 -3.49
C ASN A 123 7.04 -0.73 -4.08
N GLY A 124 6.76 0.57 -3.99
CA GLY A 124 5.68 1.21 -4.74
C GLY A 124 4.32 1.27 -4.02
N TYR A 125 4.29 0.98 -2.73
CA TYR A 125 3.15 1.30 -1.89
C TYR A 125 3.31 2.68 -1.26
N THR A 126 2.19 3.35 -1.01
CA THR A 126 2.13 4.52 -0.14
C THR A 126 1.70 4.04 1.25
N VAL A 127 2.63 4.00 2.20
CA VAL A 127 2.33 3.54 3.56
C VAL A 127 1.83 4.69 4.42
N VAL A 128 0.65 4.51 5.02
CA VAL A 128 0.06 5.46 5.96
C VAL A 128 0.13 4.85 7.35
N THR A 129 0.88 5.49 8.24
CA THR A 129 1.08 5.02 9.61
C THR A 129 0.51 5.99 10.63
N LYS A 130 -0.12 5.45 11.69
CA LYS A 130 -0.56 6.25 12.84
C LYS A 130 0.00 5.67 14.13
N LEU A 131 0.62 6.54 14.91
CA LEU A 131 1.12 6.20 16.23
C LEU A 131 -0.06 5.98 17.19
N THR A 132 -0.06 4.84 17.87
CA THR A 132 -1.09 4.44 18.82
C THR A 132 -0.46 4.08 20.15
N LYS A 133 -1.13 4.47 21.24
CA LYS A 133 -0.74 4.11 22.59
C LYS A 133 -1.37 2.78 22.98
N GLU A 134 -0.58 1.90 23.59
CA GLU A 134 -1.12 0.72 24.28
C GLU A 134 -1.87 1.19 25.54
N PHE A 135 -3.13 0.80 25.65
CA PHE A 135 -3.89 0.93 26.90
C PHE A 135 -3.97 -0.44 27.54
N VAL A 136 -3.48 -0.55 28.78
CA VAL A 136 -3.71 -1.74 29.59
C VAL A 136 -5.06 -1.56 30.26
N ASP A 137 -6.00 -2.46 29.97
CA ASP A 137 -7.28 -2.48 30.66
C ASP A 137 -7.04 -2.85 32.12
N ALA A 138 -7.27 -1.90 33.02
CA ALA A 138 -7.03 -2.03 34.46
C ALA A 138 -7.79 -3.21 35.10
N THR A 139 -8.85 -3.70 34.46
CA THR A 139 -9.71 -4.77 34.99
C THR A 139 -9.28 -6.16 34.51
N THR A 140 -8.71 -6.26 33.30
CA THR A 140 -8.36 -7.55 32.69
C THR A 140 -6.86 -7.76 32.52
N GLY A 141 -6.04 -6.73 32.77
CA GLY A 141 -4.60 -6.74 32.54
C GLY A 141 -4.21 -6.91 31.06
N ARG A 142 -5.20 -6.95 30.14
CA ARG A 142 -4.97 -7.15 28.72
C ARG A 142 -4.57 -5.84 28.07
N ARG A 143 -3.49 -5.90 27.28
CA ARG A 143 -3.06 -4.81 26.41
C ARG A 143 -4.06 -4.69 25.26
N LYS A 144 -4.72 -3.54 25.15
CA LYS A 144 -5.53 -3.15 23.99
C LYS A 144 -4.84 -1.98 23.29
N VAL A 145 -4.48 -2.21 22.04
CA VAL A 145 -4.04 -1.15 21.12
C VAL A 145 -5.32 -0.57 20.52
N LYS A 146 -5.61 0.71 20.77
CA LYS A 146 -6.81 1.36 20.25
C LYS A 146 -6.41 2.46 19.26
N GLY A 147 -6.29 2.07 18.00
CA GLY A 147 -6.08 2.97 16.88
C GLY A 147 -6.62 2.31 15.62
N SER A 148 -7.67 2.90 15.04
CA SER A 148 -8.19 2.52 13.72
C SER A 148 -7.68 3.52 12.69
N MET A 149 -7.47 3.02 11.47
CA MET A 149 -7.11 3.81 10.29
C MET A 149 -8.30 4.03 9.37
N ASP A 150 -9.51 3.64 9.77
CA ASP A 150 -10.67 3.55 8.86
C ASP A 150 -11.09 4.92 8.35
N VAL A 151 -11.02 5.95 9.21
CA VAL A 151 -11.30 7.34 8.82
C VAL A 151 -10.24 7.83 7.83
N ASP A 152 -8.96 7.61 8.12
CA ASP A 152 -7.84 8.03 7.27
C ASP A 152 -7.92 7.35 5.87
N LEU A 153 -8.29 6.07 5.85
CA LEU A 153 -8.56 5.30 4.64
C LEU A 153 -9.76 5.86 3.86
N ALA A 154 -10.89 6.07 4.54
CA ALA A 154 -12.12 6.55 3.92
C ALA A 154 -11.95 7.94 3.29
N VAL A 155 -11.26 8.86 3.98
CA VAL A 155 -10.95 10.20 3.45
C VAL A 155 -10.12 10.08 2.16
N SER A 156 -9.02 9.32 2.21
CA SER A 156 -8.13 9.15 1.06
C SER A 156 -8.83 8.48 -0.14
N ALA A 157 -9.71 7.51 0.12
CA ALA A 157 -10.52 6.85 -0.91
C ALA A 157 -11.48 7.83 -1.60
N MET A 158 -12.16 8.67 -0.81
CA MET A 158 -13.10 9.66 -1.33
C MET A 158 -12.41 10.78 -2.11
N GLU A 159 -11.20 11.18 -1.71
CA GLU A 159 -10.40 12.17 -2.45
C GLU A 159 -9.92 11.62 -3.79
N LEU A 160 -9.51 10.36 -3.82
CA LEU A 160 -8.98 9.72 -5.03
C LEU A 160 -10.09 9.29 -6.00
N ALA A 161 -11.33 9.12 -5.53
CA ALA A 161 -12.47 8.63 -6.31
C ALA A 161 -12.66 9.34 -7.67
N LYS A 162 -12.39 10.64 -7.75
CA LYS A 162 -12.49 11.41 -9.01
C LYS A 162 -11.40 11.11 -10.05
N HIS A 163 -10.39 10.33 -9.69
CA HIS A 163 -9.22 10.05 -10.52
C HIS A 163 -9.11 8.58 -10.95
N VAL A 164 -9.88 7.70 -10.33
CA VAL A 164 -9.87 6.25 -10.56
C VAL A 164 -11.21 5.80 -11.10
N ASP A 165 -11.19 4.70 -11.85
CA ASP A 165 -12.40 4.06 -12.34
C ASP A 165 -12.81 2.92 -11.38
N GLN A 166 -11.82 2.31 -10.71
CA GLN A 166 -12.01 1.24 -9.74
C GLN A 166 -11.20 1.45 -8.45
N ILE A 167 -11.85 1.18 -7.32
CA ILE A 167 -11.20 1.03 -6.01
C ILE A 167 -11.29 -0.42 -5.56
N VAL A 168 -10.16 -0.97 -5.15
CA VAL A 168 -10.08 -2.29 -4.53
C VAL A 168 -9.77 -2.11 -3.04
N LEU A 169 -10.74 -2.46 -2.20
CA LEU A 169 -10.67 -2.39 -0.76
C LEU A 169 -10.31 -3.77 -0.18
N PHE A 170 -9.14 -3.90 0.41
CA PHE A 170 -8.76 -5.08 1.19
C PHE A 170 -9.13 -4.86 2.65
N SER A 171 -10.38 -5.16 2.98
CA SER A 171 -10.89 -5.22 4.34
C SER A 171 -12.18 -6.02 4.37
N GLY A 172 -12.46 -6.65 5.51
CA GLY A 172 -13.74 -7.29 5.82
C GLY A 172 -14.65 -6.49 6.75
N ASP A 173 -14.25 -5.27 7.15
CA ASP A 173 -14.98 -4.49 8.16
C ASP A 173 -16.29 -3.87 7.63
N GLY A 174 -17.39 -4.15 8.32
CA GLY A 174 -18.73 -3.64 8.00
C GLY A 174 -18.83 -2.11 8.05
N ASP A 175 -17.98 -1.43 8.81
CA ASP A 175 -17.97 0.03 8.93
C ASP A 175 -17.66 0.73 7.59
N PHE A 176 -17.02 0.03 6.64
CA PHE A 176 -16.78 0.54 5.29
C PHE A 176 -18.01 0.50 4.37
N ARG A 177 -19.14 -0.08 4.78
CA ARG A 177 -20.35 -0.15 3.94
C ARG A 177 -20.76 1.22 3.38
N SER A 178 -20.81 2.24 4.25
CA SER A 178 -21.18 3.60 3.84
C SER A 178 -20.14 4.25 2.92
N LEU A 179 -18.87 3.88 3.05
CA LEU A 179 -17.82 4.31 2.11
C LEU A 179 -18.06 3.72 0.73
N VAL A 180 -18.33 2.40 0.65
CA VAL A 180 -18.62 1.72 -0.63
C VAL A 180 -19.79 2.39 -1.34
N GLU A 181 -20.89 2.62 -0.63
CA GLU A 181 -22.08 3.31 -1.18
C GLU A 181 -21.75 4.74 -1.67
N ALA A 182 -20.91 5.48 -0.95
CA ALA A 182 -20.49 6.82 -1.34
C ALA A 182 -19.58 6.85 -2.58
N LEU A 183 -18.71 5.85 -2.74
CA LEU A 183 -17.85 5.68 -3.91
C LEU A 183 -18.66 5.30 -5.16
N GLN A 184 -19.62 4.39 -5.01
CA GLN A 184 -20.53 4.00 -6.10
C GLN A 184 -21.36 5.18 -6.60
N ARG A 185 -21.86 6.04 -5.71
CA ARG A 185 -22.56 7.28 -6.09
C ARG A 185 -21.70 8.27 -6.89
N ARG A 186 -20.36 8.12 -6.84
CA ARG A 186 -19.41 8.91 -7.64
C ARG A 186 -19.03 8.22 -8.95
N GLY A 187 -19.63 7.07 -9.27
CA GLY A 187 -19.34 6.30 -10.48
C GLY A 187 -18.09 5.44 -10.39
N VAL A 188 -17.51 5.27 -9.19
CA VAL A 188 -16.36 4.38 -8.99
C VAL A 188 -16.84 2.97 -8.73
N ARG A 189 -16.31 2.00 -9.47
CA ARG A 189 -16.54 0.58 -9.22
C ARG A 189 -15.75 0.14 -7.98
N VAL A 190 -16.41 -0.51 -7.03
CA VAL A 190 -15.79 -0.95 -5.78
C VAL A 190 -15.70 -2.47 -5.73
N THR A 191 -14.47 -2.95 -5.56
CA THR A 191 -14.18 -4.36 -5.32
C THR A 191 -13.74 -4.55 -3.88
N VAL A 192 -14.40 -5.43 -3.14
CA VAL A 192 -13.99 -5.81 -1.78
C VAL A 192 -13.24 -7.14 -1.85
N VAL A 193 -12.07 -7.18 -1.21
CA VAL A 193 -11.24 -8.38 -1.08
C VAL A 193 -11.15 -8.75 0.40
N SER A 194 -11.72 -9.90 0.74
CA SER A 194 -11.67 -10.51 2.09
C SER A 194 -11.95 -12.01 1.93
N THR A 195 -12.41 -12.75 2.94
CA THR A 195 -12.69 -14.18 2.78
C THR A 195 -13.98 -14.63 3.44
N LEU A 196 -14.66 -15.57 2.77
CA LEU A 196 -15.76 -16.36 3.31
C LEU A 196 -15.31 -17.76 3.74
N SER A 197 -14.09 -18.14 3.38
CA SER A 197 -13.56 -19.50 3.53
C SER A 197 -13.11 -19.84 4.97
N THR A 198 -13.27 -18.91 5.91
CA THR A 198 -12.93 -19.09 7.34
C THR A 198 -14.20 -19.17 8.19
N GLN A 199 -14.08 -19.72 9.40
CA GLN A 199 -15.17 -19.74 10.36
C GLN A 199 -14.76 -19.10 11.70
N PRO A 200 -15.34 -17.95 12.09
CA PRO A 200 -16.33 -17.16 11.33
C PRO A 200 -15.72 -16.53 10.04
N PRO A 201 -16.58 -16.11 9.08
CA PRO A 201 -16.13 -15.33 7.94
C PRO A 201 -15.43 -14.04 8.38
N MET A 202 -14.38 -13.63 7.66
CA MET A 202 -13.67 -12.38 7.96
C MET A 202 -14.36 -11.14 7.37
N VAL A 203 -15.31 -11.33 6.45
CA VAL A 203 -16.09 -10.26 5.82
C VAL A 203 -17.47 -10.11 6.45
N ALA A 204 -17.86 -8.87 6.74
CA ALA A 204 -19.23 -8.53 7.10
C ALA A 204 -20.18 -8.72 5.90
N ASP A 205 -21.32 -9.38 6.12
CA ASP A 205 -22.26 -9.70 5.02
C ASP A 205 -22.80 -8.44 4.33
N ASP A 206 -23.07 -7.37 5.10
CA ASP A 206 -23.55 -6.10 4.55
C ASP A 206 -22.51 -5.40 3.67
N LEU A 207 -21.22 -5.44 4.05
CA LEU A 207 -20.14 -4.90 3.22
C LEU A 207 -20.05 -5.69 1.90
N ARG A 208 -20.06 -7.02 2.00
CA ARG A 208 -19.97 -7.91 0.85
C ARG A 208 -21.10 -7.67 -0.14
N ARG A 209 -22.33 -7.50 0.35
CA ARG A 209 -23.51 -7.22 -0.48
C ARG A 209 -23.50 -5.83 -1.10
N GLN A 210 -22.89 -4.86 -0.43
CA GLN A 210 -22.80 -3.49 -0.93
C GLN A 210 -21.78 -3.34 -2.07
N ALA A 211 -20.73 -4.15 -2.09
CA ALA A 211 -19.67 -4.10 -3.12
C ALA A 211 -20.18 -4.52 -4.52
N ASP A 212 -19.63 -3.91 -5.58
CA ASP A 212 -19.94 -4.31 -6.96
C ASP A 212 -19.32 -5.66 -7.30
N VAL A 213 -18.14 -5.94 -6.74
CA VAL A 213 -17.42 -7.20 -6.89
C VAL A 213 -16.88 -7.61 -5.53
N PHE A 214 -17.01 -8.88 -5.22
CA PHE A 214 -16.32 -9.50 -4.10
C PHE A 214 -15.30 -10.51 -4.64
N ILE A 215 -14.07 -10.46 -4.14
CA ILE A 215 -13.03 -11.44 -4.45
C ILE A 215 -12.66 -12.14 -3.14
N ASP A 216 -12.78 -13.47 -3.11
CA ASP A 216 -12.27 -14.23 -1.97
C ASP A 216 -10.73 -14.27 -2.03
N LEU A 217 -10.08 -13.81 -0.96
CA LEU A 217 -8.63 -13.82 -0.81
C LEU A 217 -8.05 -15.24 -0.93
N ALA A 218 -8.84 -16.27 -0.58
CA ALA A 218 -8.46 -17.67 -0.79
C ALA A 218 -8.22 -18.00 -2.27
N GLU A 219 -8.98 -17.41 -3.19
CA GLU A 219 -8.81 -17.60 -4.64
C GLU A 219 -7.56 -16.90 -5.18
N LEU A 220 -7.17 -15.79 -4.54
CA LEU A 220 -5.94 -15.07 -4.91
C LEU A 220 -4.68 -15.77 -4.40
N ARG A 221 -4.78 -16.72 -3.46
CA ARG A 221 -3.63 -17.38 -2.82
C ARG A 221 -2.59 -17.90 -3.80
N GLN A 222 -3.00 -18.49 -4.92
CA GLN A 222 -2.05 -19.03 -5.91
C GLN A 222 -1.27 -17.94 -6.64
N LYS A 223 -1.86 -16.76 -6.78
CA LYS A 223 -1.26 -15.63 -7.49
C LYS A 223 -0.44 -14.73 -6.58
N VAL A 224 -0.92 -14.49 -5.36
CA VAL A 224 -0.33 -13.51 -4.43
C VAL A 224 0.30 -14.13 -3.19
N GLY A 225 0.22 -15.45 -3.00
CA GLY A 225 0.85 -16.13 -1.88
C GLY A 225 2.36 -16.25 -2.06
N ARG A 226 3.10 -16.14 -0.94
CA ARG A 226 4.51 -16.53 -0.89
C ARG A 226 4.65 -18.03 -1.09
N ASP A 227 5.73 -18.41 -1.77
CA ASP A 227 6.11 -19.80 -1.85
C ASP A 227 6.43 -20.33 -0.43
N PRO A 228 5.95 -21.51 -0.03
CA PRO A 228 6.32 -22.13 1.24
C PRO A 228 7.84 -22.20 1.49
N VAL A 229 8.64 -22.26 0.41
CA VAL A 229 10.11 -22.27 0.49
C VAL A 229 10.69 -20.92 0.94
N ASP A 230 9.99 -19.81 0.66
CA ASP A 230 10.45 -18.45 0.96
C ASP A 230 9.96 -17.92 2.32
N ARG A 231 9.34 -18.77 3.15
CA ARG A 231 8.90 -18.40 4.50
C ARG A 231 10.11 -18.13 5.42
N PRO A 232 10.11 -17.06 6.23
CA PRO A 232 11.25 -16.73 7.10
C PRO A 232 11.68 -17.86 8.07
N GLY A 233 10.79 -18.81 8.40
CA GLY A 233 11.11 -19.96 9.27
C GLY A 233 11.60 -21.23 8.56
N SER A 234 11.46 -21.38 7.24
CA SER A 234 11.88 -22.60 6.54
C SER A 234 13.39 -22.66 6.28
N ARG A 235 14.11 -21.52 6.35
CA ARG A 235 15.58 -21.49 6.30
C ARG A 235 16.23 -21.87 7.63
N GLU A 236 15.61 -21.56 8.75
CA GLU A 236 16.17 -21.81 10.09
C GLU A 236 16.21 -23.32 10.42
N MET A 237 15.23 -24.10 9.94
CA MET A 237 15.20 -25.55 10.13
C MET A 237 16.23 -26.34 9.29
N ARG A 238 16.81 -25.71 8.25
CA ARG A 238 17.84 -26.35 7.41
C ARG A 238 19.26 -26.21 7.97
N GLN A 239 19.47 -25.38 8.98
CA GLN A 239 20.76 -25.22 9.65
C GLN A 239 20.68 -25.71 11.09
N SER A 240 20.40 -27.00 11.29
CA SER A 240 20.79 -27.62 12.55
C SER A 240 22.32 -27.62 12.62
N PRO A 241 22.97 -27.03 13.65
CA PRO A 241 24.41 -27.15 13.81
C PRO A 241 24.72 -28.65 13.96
N GLN A 242 25.44 -29.22 13.00
CA GLN A 242 26.11 -30.49 13.20
C GLN A 242 27.14 -30.25 14.31
N PHE A 243 26.76 -30.54 15.55
CA PHE A 243 27.72 -30.66 16.63
C PHE A 243 28.66 -31.81 16.24
N LEU A 244 29.85 -31.42 15.77
CA LEU A 244 31.01 -32.30 15.64
C LEU A 244 31.18 -33.02 16.98
N ALA A 245 30.89 -34.31 16.99
CA ALA A 245 31.16 -35.20 18.10
C ALA A 245 32.65 -35.08 18.45
N ARG A 246 32.95 -34.40 19.56
CA ARG A 246 34.30 -34.34 20.12
C ARG A 246 34.77 -35.76 20.40
N GLY A 247 35.97 -36.06 19.92
CA GLY A 247 36.61 -37.36 19.98
C GLY A 247 36.69 -37.94 21.38
N ALA A 248 36.57 -39.26 21.42
CA ALA A 248 36.79 -40.08 22.58
C ALA A 248 38.21 -39.88 23.13
N ILE A 249 38.28 -39.49 24.41
CA ILE A 249 39.48 -39.50 25.24
C ILE A 249 39.88 -40.96 25.51
N ASN A 250 40.95 -41.43 24.88
CA ASN A 250 41.61 -42.68 25.26
C ASN A 250 42.39 -42.45 26.56
N ARG A 251 41.94 -43.12 27.64
CA ARG A 251 42.70 -43.28 28.88
C ARG A 251 43.58 -44.51 28.74
N GLY A 252 44.89 -44.31 28.81
CA GLY A 252 45.85 -45.39 29.01
C GLY A 252 47.24 -44.90 28.69
N ASP A 253 47.98 -44.50 29.74
CA ASP A 253 49.40 -44.81 29.91
C ASP A 253 49.79 -44.57 31.39
N PRO A 254 50.55 -45.47 32.05
CA PRO A 254 51.00 -45.29 33.43
C PRO A 254 52.26 -44.42 33.50
N VAL A 255 52.37 -43.65 34.58
CA VAL A 255 53.51 -42.80 34.92
C VAL A 255 54.59 -43.66 35.60
N GLU A 256 55.83 -43.54 35.14
CA GLU A 256 57.05 -43.91 35.88
C GLU A 256 57.56 -42.70 36.66
#